data_AF-A0A7J7KNH6-F1
#
_entry.id   AF-A0A7J7KNH6-F1
#
_cell.length_a   1.000
_cell.length_b   1.000
_cell.length_c   1.000
_cell.angle_alpha   90.00
_cell.angle_beta   90.00
_cell.angle_gamma   90.00
#
_symmetry.space_group_name_H-M   'P 1'
#
loop_
_entity.id
_entity.type
_entity.pdbx_description
1 polymer ?
#
loop_
_entity_poly.entity_id
_entity_poly.type
_entity_poly.pdbx_seq_one_letter_code
_entity_poly.pdbx_strand_id
1 'polypeptide(L)'
;MNVNGSIVICRYGQIFRGNKVTLAEQNGAVGVIIYNDPEDNVNLELHNATYNDTFPYSWYLPPSGVERGSVMEFSGDPLTPGFPSKNM
;
A
#
# COMPACT_ATOMS: atom_id res chain seq x y z
N MET A 1 -20.07 1.01 11.39
CA MET A 1 -18.90 0.19 11.80
C MET A 1 -17.95 1.11 12.55
N ASN A 2 -17.35 0.68 13.66
CA ASN A 2 -16.40 1.48 14.44
C ASN A 2 -15.05 0.77 14.41
N VAL A 3 -13.98 1.48 14.04
CA VAL A 3 -12.62 0.93 13.90
C VAL A 3 -11.66 1.48 14.97
N ASN A 4 -12.16 2.26 15.92
CA ASN A 4 -11.36 2.84 17.00
C ASN A 4 -10.67 1.71 17.82
N GLY A 5 -9.36 1.82 18.02
CA GLY A 5 -8.56 0.83 18.74
C GLY A 5 -8.22 -0.43 17.93
N SER A 6 -8.58 -0.50 16.64
CA SER A 6 -8.42 -1.69 15.81
C SER A 6 -7.24 -1.58 14.83
N ILE A 7 -6.69 -2.72 14.41
CA ILE A 7 -5.85 -2.80 13.20
C ILE A 7 -6.78 -3.07 12.02
N VAL A 8 -6.70 -2.23 10.99
CA VAL A 8 -7.51 -2.38 9.77
C VAL A 8 -6.67 -2.97 8.64
N ILE A 9 -7.32 -3.66 7.71
CA ILE A 9 -6.71 -4.17 6.48
C ILE A 9 -7.43 -3.59 5.27
N CYS A 10 -6.67 -3.18 4.26
CA CYS A 10 -7.23 -2.67 3.01
C CYS A 10 -6.35 -3.06 1.81
N ARG A 11 -6.98 -3.13 0.63
CA ARG A 11 -6.24 -3.33 -0.62
C ARG A 11 -5.56 -2.05 -1.08
N TYR A 12 -4.46 -2.20 -1.83
CA TYR A 12 -3.88 -1.14 -2.66
C TYR A 12 -4.89 -0.61 -3.71
N GLY A 13 -4.49 0.44 -4.45
CA GLY A 13 -5.30 1.04 -5.52
C GLY A 13 -6.32 2.09 -5.06
N GLN A 14 -7.04 2.66 -6.04
CA GLN A 14 -8.08 3.71 -5.94
C GLN A 14 -7.61 5.08 -5.45
N ILE A 15 -6.88 5.15 -4.34
CA ILE A 15 -6.33 6.38 -3.76
C ILE A 15 -4.86 6.17 -3.38
N PHE A 16 -4.13 7.27 -3.17
CA PHE A 16 -2.76 7.20 -2.67
C PHE A 16 -2.71 6.48 -1.32
N ARG A 17 -1.72 5.60 -1.14
CA ARG A 17 -1.59 4.75 0.06
C ARG A 17 -1.49 5.54 1.36
N GLY A 18 -0.87 6.72 1.34
CA GLY A 18 -0.83 7.62 2.48
C GLY A 18 -2.22 8.06 2.94
N ASN A 19 -3.11 8.40 2.00
CA ASN A 19 -4.48 8.79 2.36
C ASN A 19 -5.26 7.65 3.03
N LYS A 20 -4.97 6.38 2.70
CA LYS A 20 -5.57 5.23 3.40
C LYS A 20 -5.16 5.22 4.87
N VAL A 21 -3.89 5.51 5.16
CA VAL A 21 -3.36 5.58 6.53
C VAL A 21 -3.97 6.76 7.28
N THR A 22 -3.97 7.95 6.67
CA THR A 22 -4.57 9.15 7.25
C THR A 22 -6.05 8.96 7.59
N LEU A 23 -6.84 8.39 6.68
CA LEU A 23 -8.26 8.12 6.93
C LEU A 23 -8.46 7.08 8.05
N ALA A 24 -7.62 6.04 8.10
CA ALA A 24 -7.70 5.04 9.16
C ALA A 24 -7.40 5.66 10.54
N GLU A 25 -6.34 6.47 10.63
CA GLU A 25 -5.96 7.21 11.83
C GLU A 25 -7.08 8.16 12.28
N GLN A 26 -7.65 8.95 11.36
CA GLN A 26 -8.76 9.86 11.65
C GLN A 26 -10.01 9.14 12.20
N ASN A 27 -10.17 7.85 11.90
CA ASN A 27 -11.26 7.02 12.41
C ASN A 27 -10.87 6.19 13.66
N GLY A 28 -9.67 6.41 14.20
CA GLY A 28 -9.18 5.80 15.45
C GLY A 28 -8.52 4.43 15.29
N ALA A 29 -8.23 3.98 14.07
CA ALA A 29 -7.45 2.76 13.89
C ALA A 29 -6.02 2.96 14.44
N VAL A 30 -5.46 1.90 15.05
CA VAL A 30 -4.12 1.92 15.65
C VAL A 30 -3.05 1.33 14.73
N GLY A 31 -3.47 0.78 13.58
CA GLY A 31 -2.56 0.22 12.58
C GLY A 31 -3.29 -0.10 11.28
N VAL A 32 -2.53 -0.18 10.19
CA VAL A 32 -3.05 -0.46 8.84
C VAL A 32 -2.17 -1.51 8.18
N ILE A 33 -2.80 -2.56 7.65
CA ILE A 33 -2.19 -3.53 6.74
C ILE A 33 -2.68 -3.20 5.33
N ILE A 34 -1.75 -3.02 4.40
CA ILE A 34 -2.07 -2.81 2.97
C ILE A 34 -1.54 -3.99 2.17
N TYR A 35 -2.40 -4.60 1.34
CA TYR A 35 -2.03 -5.74 0.51
C TYR A 35 -2.36 -5.50 -0.98
N ASN A 36 -1.61 -6.17 -1.86
CA ASN A 36 -1.91 -6.20 -3.29
C ASN A 36 -2.94 -7.30 -3.54
N ASP A 37 -4.15 -6.91 -3.95
CA ASP A 37 -5.18 -7.88 -4.32
C ASP A 37 -4.85 -8.46 -5.71
N PRO A 38 -4.90 -9.79 -5.91
CA PRO A 38 -4.76 -10.39 -7.23
C PRO A 38 -5.73 -9.78 -8.25
N GLU A 39 -6.95 -9.40 -7.85
CA GLU A 39 -7.92 -8.75 -8.76
C GLU A 39 -7.34 -7.49 -9.44
N ASP A 40 -6.42 -6.79 -8.78
CA ASP A 40 -5.80 -5.56 -9.29
C ASP A 40 -4.46 -5.80 -10.02
N ASN A 41 -3.81 -6.96 -9.83
CA ASN A 41 -2.41 -7.18 -10.20
C ASN A 41 -2.14 -8.45 -11.02
N VAL A 42 -3.14 -9.31 -11.22
CA VAL A 42 -3.10 -10.47 -12.13
C VAL A 42 -4.27 -10.41 -13.12
N ASN A 43 -4.20 -11.19 -14.19
CA ASN A 43 -5.33 -11.31 -15.11
C ASN A 43 -6.58 -11.76 -14.34
N LEU A 44 -7.76 -11.19 -14.64
CA LEU A 44 -9.05 -11.59 -14.08
C LEU A 44 -9.41 -13.05 -14.37
N GLU A 45 -8.74 -13.75 -15.27
CA GLU A 45 -8.92 -15.21 -15.42
C GLU A 45 -8.09 -16.02 -14.40
N LEU A 46 -7.20 -15.35 -13.66
CA LEU A 46 -6.24 -15.92 -12.72
C LEU A 46 -6.52 -15.44 -11.28
N HIS A 47 -7.77 -15.30 -10.85
CA HIS A 47 -8.10 -14.95 -9.46
C HIS A 47 -7.49 -15.93 -8.44
N ASN A 48 -7.19 -17.17 -8.87
CA ASN A 48 -6.43 -18.17 -8.11
C ASN A 48 -5.01 -18.33 -8.66
N ALA A 49 -4.35 -17.23 -9.06
CA ALA A 49 -3.00 -17.25 -9.60
C ALA A 49 -2.08 -18.03 -8.65
N THR A 50 -1.50 -19.09 -9.20
CA THR A 50 -0.54 -19.92 -8.49
C THR A 50 0.87 -19.39 -8.75
N TYR A 51 1.87 -19.98 -8.09
CA TYR A 51 3.27 -19.64 -8.33
C TYR A 51 3.65 -19.73 -9.82
N ASN A 52 3.10 -20.71 -10.54
CA ASN A 52 3.39 -20.93 -11.96
C ASN A 52 2.75 -19.90 -12.91
N ASP A 53 1.80 -19.11 -12.41
CA ASP A 53 1.11 -18.06 -13.17
C ASP A 53 1.77 -16.68 -13.00
N THR A 54 2.77 -16.58 -12.13
CA THR A 54 3.40 -15.33 -11.67
C THR A 54 4.91 -15.34 -11.94
N PHE A 55 5.62 -14.28 -11.60
CA PHE A 55 7.08 -14.24 -11.73
C PHE A 55 7.76 -15.43 -11.02
N PRO A 56 8.72 -16.13 -11.66
CA PRO A 56 9.43 -15.78 -12.89
C PRO A 56 8.80 -16.28 -14.21
N TYR A 57 7.68 -17.01 -14.16
CA TYR A 57 7.06 -17.63 -15.33
C TYR A 57 6.19 -16.66 -16.14
N SER A 58 5.75 -15.58 -15.49
CA SER A 58 5.08 -14.46 -16.12
C SER A 58 5.57 -13.13 -15.54
N TRP A 59 4.96 -12.03 -15.98
CA TRP A 59 5.19 -10.68 -15.48
C TRP A 59 4.27 -10.29 -14.31
N TYR A 60 3.35 -11.19 -13.91
CA TYR A 60 2.41 -10.95 -12.81
C TYR A 60 3.08 -11.06 -11.43
N LEU A 61 2.54 -10.33 -10.45
CA LEU A 61 3.04 -10.29 -9.09
C LEU A 61 2.91 -11.67 -8.41
N PRO A 62 3.98 -12.25 -7.85
CA PRO A 62 3.89 -13.52 -7.13
C PRO A 62 3.15 -13.36 -5.79
N PRO A 63 2.57 -14.43 -5.23
CA PRO A 63 1.82 -14.36 -3.96
C PRO A 63 2.63 -13.85 -2.76
N SER A 64 3.96 -13.97 -2.80
CA SER A 64 4.88 -13.44 -1.79
C SER A 64 5.39 -12.03 -2.10
N GLY A 65 4.99 -11.44 -3.23
CA GLY A 65 5.37 -10.10 -3.66
C GLY A 65 4.63 -9.03 -2.87
N VAL A 66 5.35 -7.99 -2.45
CA VAL A 66 4.79 -6.87 -1.67
C VAL A 66 5.22 -5.55 -2.30
N GLU A 67 4.24 -4.69 -2.60
CA GLU A 67 4.51 -3.31 -3.04
C GLU A 67 5.02 -2.46 -1.87
N ARG A 68 6.20 -1.85 -2.07
CA ARG A 68 6.77 -0.84 -1.17
C ARG A 68 6.30 0.55 -1.59
N GLY A 69 6.28 1.49 -0.65
CA GLY A 69 6.05 2.90 -0.98
C GLY A 69 5.93 3.77 0.26
N SER A 70 6.20 5.06 0.11
CA SER A 70 5.96 6.04 1.18
C SER A 70 4.45 6.23 1.42
N VAL A 71 4.11 6.45 2.68
CA VAL A 71 2.76 6.84 3.14
C VAL A 71 2.67 8.34 3.45
N MET A 72 3.74 9.09 3.21
CA MET A 72 3.81 10.53 3.46
C MET A 72 2.94 11.31 2.47
N GLU A 73 2.11 12.23 2.97
CA GLU A 73 1.17 13.00 2.15
C GLU A 73 1.76 14.23 1.46
N PHE A 74 3.00 14.59 1.78
CA PHE A 74 3.71 15.70 1.16
C PHE A 74 5.00 15.22 0.49
N SER A 75 5.52 16.07 -0.39
CA SER A 75 6.73 15.80 -1.16
C SER A 75 7.95 16.50 -0.57
N GLY A 76 9.10 15.85 -0.69
CA GLY A 76 10.39 16.38 -0.23
C GLY A 76 10.83 15.84 1.12
N ASP A 77 11.92 16.41 1.64
CA ASP A 77 12.43 16.10 2.97
C ASP A 77 11.45 16.62 4.05
N PRO A 78 10.93 15.76 4.94
CA PRO A 78 10.08 16.14 6.07
C PRO A 78 10.62 17.23 6.96
N LEU A 79 11.93 17.32 7.09
CA LEU A 79 12.57 18.20 8.05
C LEU A 79 12.98 19.55 7.43
N THR A 80 12.89 19.69 6.10
CA THR A 80 13.23 20.94 5.40
C THR A 80 12.16 21.35 4.37
N PRO A 81 10.88 21.51 4.77
CA PRO A 81 9.83 21.90 3.84
C PRO A 81 10.13 23.26 3.20
N GLY A 82 10.19 23.29 1.86
CA GLY A 82 10.47 24.50 1.08
C GLY A 82 11.95 24.89 0.97
N PHE A 83 12.88 24.13 1.56
CA PHE A 83 14.31 24.40 1.51
C PHE A 83 15.11 23.16 1.09
N PRO A 84 16.27 23.32 0.42
CA PRO A 84 17.14 22.19 0.11
C PRO A 84 17.83 21.64 1.37
N SER A 85 17.89 20.31 1.52
CA SER A 85 18.57 19.61 2.61
C SER A 85 20.09 19.63 2.41
N LYS A 86 20.73 20.77 2.70
CA LYS A 86 22.15 20.98 2.36
C LYS A 86 23.16 20.40 3.37
N ASN A 87 22.77 20.13 4.62
CA ASN A 87 23.68 19.68 5.70
C ASN A 87 23.00 18.69 6.67
N MET A 88 22.64 17.49 6.21
CA MET A 88 22.26 16.39 7.12
C MET A 88 23.50 15.70 7.69
#